data_AF-A0A536GWV2-F1
#
_entry.id   AF-A0A536GWV2-F1
#
_cell.length_a   1.000
_cell.length_b   1.000
_cell.length_c   1.000
_cell.angle_alpha   90.00
_cell.angle_beta   90.00
_cell.angle_gamma   90.00
#
_symmetry.space_group_name_H-M   'P 1'
#
loop_
_entity.id
_entity.type
_entity.pdbx_description
1 polymer ?
#
loop_
_entity_poly.entity_id
_entity_poly.type
_entity_poly.pdbx_seq_one_letter_code
_entity_poly.pdbx_strand_id
1 'polypeptide(L)'
;MSCSGDIASYDLRPLQAALIKGLLESVSDAHVNMINAQLLAKQRGLEIIEQKSTVSTAFTNLITLHVLSANGHVSSFAGKPGSGDEYVDVLSGTVMQGEPRIVKVGRYWTEFVPEGYILFCRNPDQPGMIGRVGTVLGKAKVNIRHMDVGPIVRTPHTGDEQRLRETALMIISVDDPIPGWALNEIGGAGDIFGLTLVKL
;
A
#
# COMPACT_ATOMS: atom_id res chain seq x y z
N MET A 1 14.07 3.44 4.48
CA MET A 1 13.24 2.77 5.51
C MET A 1 13.36 3.56 6.81
N SER A 2 12.23 3.88 7.42
CA SER A 2 12.17 4.54 8.73
C SER A 2 11.46 3.64 9.75
N CYS A 3 11.89 3.69 11.01
CA CYS A 3 11.27 3.01 12.14
C CYS A 3 11.02 4.00 13.27
N SER A 4 9.83 3.95 13.86
CA SER A 4 9.50 4.75 15.04
C SER A 4 8.96 3.89 16.18
N GLY A 5 9.31 4.26 17.42
CA GLY A 5 8.86 3.60 18.65
C GLY A 5 9.86 2.60 19.21
N ASP A 6 9.40 1.66 20.02
CA ASP A 6 10.25 0.73 20.76
C ASP A 6 11.12 -0.14 19.84
N ILE A 7 10.60 -0.50 18.65
CA ILE A 7 11.29 -1.27 17.62
C ILE A 7 12.60 -0.62 17.16
N ALA A 8 12.72 0.70 17.26
CA ALA A 8 13.94 1.42 16.90
C ALA A 8 15.14 1.07 17.79
N SER A 9 14.90 0.52 18.99
CA SER A 9 15.94 0.09 19.93
C SER A 9 16.53 -1.27 19.57
N TYR A 10 15.93 -2.01 18.63
CA TYR A 10 16.37 -3.34 18.22
C TYR A 10 17.29 -3.32 17.00
N ASP A 11 17.93 -4.45 16.76
CA ASP A 11 18.65 -4.72 15.52
C ASP A 11 17.67 -4.89 14.35
N LEU A 12 17.68 -3.95 13.41
CA LEU A 12 16.78 -3.91 12.27
C LEU A 12 17.32 -4.65 11.05
N ARG A 13 18.54 -5.21 11.10
CA ARG A 13 19.14 -5.90 9.94
C ARG A 13 18.23 -7.01 9.37
N PRO A 14 17.58 -7.88 10.18
CA PRO A 14 16.66 -8.88 9.65
C PRO A 14 15.46 -8.23 8.95
N LEU A 15 14.89 -7.17 9.54
CA LEU A 15 13.74 -6.48 8.97
C LEU A 15 14.10 -5.79 7.64
N GLN A 16 15.26 -5.15 7.58
CA GLN A 16 15.78 -4.53 6.36
C GLN A 16 15.98 -5.58 5.26
N ALA A 17 16.58 -6.74 5.58
CA ALA A 17 16.76 -7.83 4.63
C ALA A 17 15.42 -8.40 4.12
N ALA A 18 14.41 -8.53 4.99
CA ALA A 18 13.06 -8.96 4.59
C ALA A 18 12.40 -7.96 3.63
N LEU A 19 12.50 -6.67 3.92
CA LEU A 19 11.95 -5.61 3.06
C LEU A 19 12.61 -5.59 1.68
N ILE A 20 13.95 -5.70 1.64
CA ILE A 20 14.69 -5.76 0.38
C ILE A 20 14.33 -7.03 -0.39
N LYS A 21 14.24 -8.18 0.29
CA LYS A 21 13.79 -9.43 -0.33
C LYS A 21 12.44 -9.22 -1.00
N GLY A 22 11.43 -8.74 -0.26
CA GLY A 22 10.08 -8.52 -0.80
C GLY A 22 10.05 -7.54 -1.98
N LEU A 23 10.87 -6.49 -1.95
CA LEU A 23 10.97 -5.52 -3.04
C LEU A 23 11.60 -6.12 -4.31
N LEU A 24 12.61 -6.97 -4.13
CA LEU A 24 13.41 -7.48 -5.25
C LEU A 24 12.90 -8.81 -5.82
N GLU A 25 12.19 -9.62 -5.05
CA GLU A 25 11.81 -10.99 -5.40
C GLU A 25 10.94 -11.06 -6.67
N SER A 26 10.04 -10.10 -6.88
CA SER A 26 9.18 -10.05 -8.08
C SER A 26 9.87 -9.53 -9.34
N VAL A 27 11.01 -8.86 -9.20
CA VAL A 27 11.75 -8.20 -10.29
C VAL A 27 13.14 -8.79 -10.50
N SER A 28 13.46 -9.90 -9.82
CA SER A 28 14.77 -10.53 -9.86
C SER A 28 14.72 -11.89 -10.51
N ASP A 29 15.59 -12.11 -11.50
CA ASP A 29 15.84 -13.46 -12.04
C ASP A 29 16.60 -14.35 -11.05
N ALA A 30 17.40 -13.73 -10.17
CA ALA A 30 18.14 -14.44 -9.12
C ALA A 30 17.26 -14.64 -7.88
N HIS A 31 17.39 -15.82 -7.25
CA HIS A 31 16.70 -16.13 -6.01
C HIS A 31 17.18 -15.22 -4.85
N VAL A 32 16.28 -14.33 -4.40
CA VAL A 32 16.56 -13.39 -3.30
C VAL A 32 16.25 -14.04 -1.95
N ASN A 33 17.18 -13.97 -1.01
CA ASN A 33 17.02 -14.46 0.36
C ASN A 33 17.56 -13.45 1.38
N MET A 34 17.35 -13.72 2.67
CA MET A 34 17.73 -12.80 3.76
C MET A 34 19.23 -12.49 3.85
N ILE A 35 20.08 -13.36 3.29
CA ILE A 35 21.54 -13.24 3.34
C ILE A 35 22.05 -12.41 2.16
N ASN A 36 21.56 -12.69 0.95
CA ASN A 36 22.02 -12.06 -0.28
C ASN A 36 21.24 -10.78 -0.66
N ALA A 37 20.09 -10.51 -0.02
CA ALA A 37 19.23 -9.37 -0.34
C ALA A 37 19.98 -8.04 -0.38
N GLN A 38 20.78 -7.73 0.66
CA GLN A 38 21.54 -6.48 0.72
C GLN A 38 22.58 -6.37 -0.40
N LEU A 39 23.26 -7.48 -0.75
CA LEU A 39 24.24 -7.51 -1.83
C LEU A 39 23.57 -7.27 -3.18
N LEU A 40 22.46 -7.97 -3.45
CA LEU A 40 21.70 -7.84 -4.69
C LEU A 40 21.13 -6.44 -4.86
N ALA A 41 20.64 -5.81 -3.78
CA ALA A 41 20.18 -4.42 -3.82
C ALA A 41 21.30 -3.46 -4.26
N LYS A 42 22.50 -3.59 -3.65
CA LYS A 42 23.66 -2.76 -4.03
C LYS A 42 24.10 -3.00 -5.47
N GLN A 43 24.09 -4.26 -5.92
CA GLN A 43 24.44 -4.60 -7.32
C GLN A 43 23.47 -3.99 -8.34
N ARG A 44 22.21 -3.77 -7.94
CA ARG A 44 21.21 -3.05 -8.75
C ARG A 44 21.25 -1.53 -8.57
N GLY A 45 22.24 -1.01 -7.85
CA GLY A 45 22.37 0.42 -7.60
C GLY A 45 21.33 1.00 -6.65
N LEU A 46 20.66 0.15 -5.84
CA LEU A 46 19.73 0.64 -4.83
C LEU A 46 20.50 1.20 -3.63
N GLU A 47 20.28 2.48 -3.33
CA GLU A 47 20.71 3.10 -2.09
C GLU A 47 19.70 2.83 -0.98
N ILE A 48 20.17 2.30 0.14
CA ILE A 48 19.31 1.96 1.28
C ILE A 48 19.67 2.87 2.44
N ILE A 49 18.73 3.74 2.80
CA ILE A 49 18.83 4.64 3.95
C ILE A 49 17.95 4.11 5.07
N GLU A 50 18.52 4.01 6.27
CA GLU A 50 17.81 3.64 7.49
C GLU A 50 17.69 4.85 8.41
N GLN A 51 16.48 5.10 8.92
CA GLN A 51 16.20 6.13 9.91
C GLN A 51 15.49 5.52 11.10
N LYS A 52 15.91 5.89 12.31
CA LYS A 52 15.35 5.37 13.56
C LYS A 52 14.94 6.52 14.47
N SER A 53 13.80 6.37 15.14
CA SER A 53 13.35 7.25 16.21
C SER A 53 12.70 6.41 17.31
N THR A 54 13.07 6.61 18.57
CA THR A 54 12.39 5.96 19.70
C THR A 54 11.07 6.65 20.07
N VAL A 55 10.78 7.81 19.48
CA VAL A 55 9.54 8.54 19.70
C VAL A 55 8.42 7.85 18.92
N SER A 56 7.41 7.35 19.63
CA SER A 56 6.18 6.83 19.03
C SER A 56 5.40 7.97 18.37
N THR A 57 4.83 7.70 17.19
CA THR A 57 4.00 8.66 16.46
C THR A 57 2.53 8.25 16.54
N ALA A 58 1.97 7.68 15.47
CA ALA A 58 0.58 7.21 15.43
C ALA A 58 0.39 5.81 16.04
N PHE A 59 1.46 5.04 16.17
CA PHE A 59 1.45 3.67 16.70
C PHE A 59 2.67 3.44 17.61
N THR A 60 2.57 2.50 18.55
CA THR A 60 3.67 2.12 19.46
C THR A 60 4.91 1.70 18.69
N ASN A 61 4.73 0.93 17.62
CA ASN A 61 5.78 0.56 16.69
C ASN A 61 5.28 0.82 15.28
N LEU A 62 6.05 1.52 14.46
CA LEU A 62 5.71 1.78 13.07
C LEU A 62 6.96 1.61 12.21
N ILE A 63 6.81 0.81 11.16
CA ILE A 63 7.82 0.63 10.13
C ILE A 63 7.29 1.30 8.88
N THR A 64 8.08 2.17 8.25
CA THR A 64 7.70 2.80 6.98
C THR A 64 8.78 2.57 5.93
N LEU A 65 8.36 1.96 4.82
CA LEU A 65 9.16 1.87 3.61
C LEU A 65 8.88 3.12 2.76
N HIS A 66 9.96 3.77 2.34
CA HIS A 66 9.95 4.83 1.35
C HIS A 66 10.75 4.33 0.15
N VAL A 67 10.13 4.29 -1.03
CA VAL A 67 10.80 3.94 -2.29
C VAL A 67 10.79 5.18 -3.17
N LEU A 68 11.97 5.68 -3.50
CA LEU A 68 12.13 6.82 -4.40
C LEU A 68 12.40 6.31 -5.82
N SER A 69 11.55 6.72 -6.76
CA SER A 69 11.70 6.40 -8.17
C SER A 69 12.59 7.44 -8.86
N ALA A 70 13.82 7.07 -9.20
CA ALA A 70 14.81 7.99 -9.79
C ALA A 70 14.58 8.27 -11.29
N ASN A 71 13.74 7.48 -11.97
CA ASN A 71 13.52 7.56 -13.41
C ASN A 71 12.31 8.43 -13.82
N GLY A 72 11.72 9.18 -12.87
CA GLY A 72 10.55 10.01 -13.14
C GLY A 72 9.26 9.23 -13.39
N HIS A 73 9.23 7.92 -13.13
CA HIS A 73 7.99 7.15 -13.15
C HIS A 73 7.23 7.37 -11.84
N VAL A 74 6.05 7.96 -11.97
CA VAL A 74 5.05 8.12 -10.89
C VAL A 74 4.30 6.81 -10.75
N SER A 75 4.37 6.17 -9.58
CA SER A 75 3.58 4.97 -9.32
C SER A 75 2.08 5.32 -9.19
N SER A 76 1.23 4.30 -9.27
CA SER A 76 -0.21 4.46 -8.99
C SER A 76 -0.51 4.88 -7.54
N PHE A 77 0.44 4.84 -6.62
CA PHE A 77 0.25 5.20 -5.20
C PHE A 77 1.08 6.41 -4.76
N ALA A 78 1.88 6.97 -5.66
CA ALA A 78 2.78 8.07 -5.35
C ALA A 78 2.07 9.37 -4.94
N GLY A 79 2.85 10.34 -4.46
CA GLY A 79 2.39 11.62 -3.94
C GLY A 79 1.57 12.46 -4.93
N LYS A 80 1.10 13.62 -4.47
CA LYS A 80 0.33 14.52 -5.34
C LYS A 80 1.27 15.09 -6.43
N PRO A 81 0.85 15.14 -7.71
CA PRO A 81 1.65 15.78 -8.75
C PRO A 81 2.05 17.21 -8.38
N GLY A 82 3.33 17.53 -8.53
CA GLY A 82 3.88 18.84 -8.16
C GLY A 82 4.05 19.10 -6.66
N SER A 83 3.85 18.12 -5.77
CA SER A 83 4.05 18.29 -4.32
C SER A 83 5.46 17.95 -3.83
N GLY A 84 6.41 17.68 -4.72
CA GLY A 84 7.77 17.22 -4.39
C GLY A 84 7.87 15.72 -4.05
N ASP A 85 6.77 15.12 -3.56
CA ASP A 85 6.67 13.70 -3.18
C ASP A 85 6.11 12.81 -4.31
N GLU A 86 6.03 13.34 -5.53
CA GLU A 86 5.42 12.69 -6.70
C GLU A 86 6.11 11.38 -7.11
N TYR A 87 7.34 11.15 -6.66
CA TYR A 87 8.12 9.95 -6.98
C TYR A 87 8.38 9.07 -5.76
N VAL A 88 7.69 9.32 -4.65
CA VAL A 88 7.87 8.60 -3.39
C VAL A 88 6.68 7.70 -3.11
N ASP A 89 6.93 6.40 -3.14
CA ASP A 89 6.01 5.39 -2.63
C ASP A 89 6.22 5.18 -1.15
N VAL A 90 5.11 5.17 -0.41
CA VAL A 90 5.12 5.00 1.04
C VAL A 90 4.28 3.79 1.41
N LEU A 91 4.83 2.90 2.22
CA LEU A 91 4.08 1.80 2.82
C LEU A 91 4.41 1.77 4.31
N SER A 92 3.40 1.91 5.17
CA SER A 92 3.59 1.81 6.62
C SER A 92 2.91 0.59 7.18
N GLY A 93 3.60 -0.13 8.06
CA GLY A 93 3.10 -1.31 8.74
C GLY A 93 3.37 -1.28 10.24
N THR A 94 2.51 -1.96 10.98
CA THR A 94 2.60 -2.14 12.43
C THR A 94 2.14 -3.55 12.80
N VAL A 95 2.29 -3.91 14.08
CA VAL A 95 1.70 -5.13 14.65
C VAL A 95 0.69 -4.72 15.69
N MET A 96 -0.56 -5.16 15.51
CA MET A 96 -1.67 -4.88 16.42
C MET A 96 -2.28 -6.21 16.84
N GLN A 97 -2.40 -6.43 18.15
CA GLN A 97 -2.97 -7.67 18.71
C GLN A 97 -2.29 -8.95 18.21
N GLY A 98 -0.99 -8.89 17.90
CA GLY A 98 -0.22 -10.02 17.36
C GLY A 98 -0.31 -10.22 15.84
N GLU A 99 -1.11 -9.41 15.14
CA GLU A 99 -1.26 -9.49 13.69
C GLU A 99 -0.51 -8.35 12.98
N PRO A 100 0.22 -8.63 11.89
CA PRO A 100 0.80 -7.58 11.05
C PRO A 100 -0.31 -6.85 10.28
N ARG A 101 -0.29 -5.53 10.32
CA ARG A 101 -1.23 -4.66 9.60
C ARG A 101 -0.51 -3.62 8.79
N ILE A 102 -0.99 -3.39 7.58
CA ILE A 102 -0.65 -2.21 6.79
C ILE A 102 -1.58 -1.09 7.21
N VAL A 103 -0.99 0.06 7.55
CA VAL A 103 -1.71 1.22 8.08
C VAL A 103 -1.64 2.46 7.19
N LYS A 104 -0.84 2.40 6.13
CA LYS A 104 -0.70 3.46 5.13
C LYS A 104 -0.20 2.90 3.82
N VAL A 105 -0.83 3.29 2.71
CA VAL A 105 -0.40 2.98 1.34
C VAL A 105 -0.37 4.29 0.55
N GLY A 106 0.80 4.69 0.08
CA GLY A 106 1.04 6.00 -0.51
C GLY A 106 0.63 7.13 0.46
N ARG A 107 -0.29 7.96 -0.02
CA ARG A 107 -0.90 9.05 0.76
C ARG A 107 -2.16 8.65 1.55
N TYR A 108 -2.64 7.42 1.37
CA TYR A 108 -3.90 6.96 1.94
C TYR A 108 -3.67 6.26 3.27
N TRP A 109 -4.40 6.68 4.30
CA TRP A 109 -4.44 5.97 5.56
C TRP A 109 -5.36 4.77 5.42
N THR A 110 -4.99 3.63 5.96
CA THR A 110 -5.78 2.40 5.84
C THR A 110 -5.56 1.51 7.05
N GLU A 111 -6.27 0.39 7.14
CA GLU A 111 -5.95 -0.70 8.05
C GLU A 111 -6.38 -2.06 7.46
N PHE A 112 -5.41 -2.91 7.13
CA PHE A 112 -5.70 -4.28 6.68
C PHE A 112 -4.55 -5.25 6.96
N VAL A 113 -4.88 -6.55 7.05
CA VAL A 113 -3.91 -7.63 7.14
C VAL A 113 -3.44 -8.00 5.72
N PRO A 114 -2.13 -7.93 5.41
CA PRO A 114 -1.59 -8.16 4.07
C PRO A 114 -1.49 -9.67 3.75
N GLU A 115 -2.64 -10.31 3.49
CA GLU A 115 -2.73 -11.75 3.22
C GLU A 115 -3.73 -12.07 2.09
N GLY A 116 -3.34 -13.00 1.21
CA GLY A 116 -4.19 -13.55 0.17
C GLY A 116 -4.31 -12.64 -1.05
N TYR A 117 -5.50 -12.60 -1.65
CA TYR A 117 -5.79 -11.74 -2.79
C TYR A 117 -6.28 -10.38 -2.32
N ILE A 118 -5.56 -9.33 -2.69
CA ILE A 118 -5.89 -7.95 -2.31
C ILE A 118 -6.05 -7.10 -3.57
N LEU A 119 -7.26 -6.58 -3.76
CA LEU A 119 -7.58 -5.63 -4.81
C LEU A 119 -7.51 -4.20 -4.26
N PHE A 120 -6.64 -3.40 -4.88
CA PHE A 120 -6.54 -1.97 -4.65
C PHE A 120 -7.30 -1.24 -5.77
N CYS A 121 -8.27 -0.42 -5.39
CA CYS A 121 -9.04 0.44 -6.30
C CYS A 121 -8.88 1.89 -5.87
N ARG A 122 -8.33 2.74 -6.74
CA ARG A 122 -8.35 4.19 -6.57
C ARG A 122 -9.59 4.76 -7.23
N ASN A 123 -10.35 5.52 -6.47
CA ASN A 123 -11.65 6.05 -6.86
C ASN A 123 -11.84 7.49 -6.34
N PRO A 124 -12.76 8.28 -6.92
CA PRO A 124 -13.23 9.50 -6.28
C PRO A 124 -13.95 9.14 -4.97
N ASP A 125 -13.77 9.95 -3.95
CA ASP A 125 -14.49 9.76 -2.68
C ASP A 125 -15.93 10.29 -2.81
N GLN A 126 -16.81 9.47 -3.40
CA GLN A 126 -18.20 9.82 -3.71
C GLN A 126 -19.16 8.65 -3.47
N PRO A 127 -20.45 8.94 -3.19
CA PRO A 127 -21.46 7.90 -2.99
C PRO A 127 -21.53 6.90 -4.14
N GLY A 128 -21.68 5.62 -3.80
CA GLY A 128 -21.90 4.53 -4.77
C GLY A 128 -20.65 3.81 -5.27
N MET A 129 -19.44 4.32 -5.04
CA MET A 129 -18.20 3.66 -5.49
C MET A 129 -18.01 2.25 -4.90
N ILE A 130 -18.20 2.11 -3.60
CA ILE A 130 -18.13 0.81 -2.90
C ILE A 130 -19.17 -0.17 -3.46
N GLY A 131 -20.42 0.30 -3.62
CA GLY A 131 -21.52 -0.53 -4.10
C GLY A 131 -21.29 -1.08 -5.50
N ARG A 132 -20.67 -0.29 -6.39
CA ARG A 132 -20.29 -0.75 -7.73
C ARG A 132 -19.33 -1.92 -7.67
N VAL A 133 -18.21 -1.79 -6.94
CA VAL A 133 -17.20 -2.86 -6.84
C VAL A 133 -17.78 -4.09 -6.17
N GLY A 134 -18.51 -3.93 -5.07
CA GLY A 134 -19.17 -5.03 -4.37
C GLY A 134 -20.17 -5.77 -5.27
N THR A 135 -20.91 -5.06 -6.12
CA THR A 135 -21.84 -5.67 -7.07
C THR A 135 -21.11 -6.55 -8.09
N VAL A 136 -20.00 -6.07 -8.66
CA VAL A 136 -19.23 -6.85 -9.64
C VAL A 136 -18.62 -8.10 -9.00
N LEU A 137 -18.03 -7.97 -7.81
CA LEU A 137 -17.49 -9.12 -7.07
C LEU A 137 -18.59 -10.14 -6.72
N GLY A 138 -19.77 -9.66 -6.34
CA GLY A 138 -20.95 -10.50 -6.10
C GLY A 138 -21.41 -11.25 -7.35
N LYS A 139 -21.45 -10.60 -8.52
CA LYS A 139 -21.72 -11.27 -9.82
C LYS A 139 -20.67 -12.35 -10.12
N ALA A 140 -19.41 -12.07 -9.77
CA ALA A 140 -18.31 -13.01 -9.92
C ALA A 140 -18.30 -14.15 -8.89
N LYS A 141 -19.22 -14.11 -7.91
CA LYS A 141 -19.28 -15.04 -6.78
C LYS A 141 -17.98 -15.09 -5.98
N VAL A 142 -17.28 -13.95 -5.91
CA VAL A 142 -16.05 -13.80 -5.12
C VAL A 142 -16.43 -13.22 -3.76
N ASN A 143 -16.11 -13.94 -2.69
CA ASN A 143 -16.39 -13.47 -1.33
C ASN A 143 -15.41 -12.37 -0.92
N ILE A 144 -15.92 -11.36 -0.20
CA ILE A 144 -15.11 -10.27 0.36
C ILE A 144 -14.85 -10.59 1.83
N ARG A 145 -13.58 -10.83 2.17
CA ARG A 145 -13.14 -11.12 3.54
C ARG A 145 -12.97 -9.85 4.36
N HIS A 146 -12.40 -8.82 3.74
CA HIS A 146 -12.14 -7.53 4.38
C HIS A 146 -12.27 -6.42 3.34
N MET A 147 -12.81 -5.29 3.75
CA MET A 147 -12.85 -4.09 2.92
C MET A 147 -12.53 -2.89 3.80
N ASP A 148 -11.58 -2.09 3.35
CA ASP A 148 -11.23 -0.82 3.97
C ASP A 148 -11.20 0.29 2.90
N VAL A 149 -11.55 1.51 3.29
CA VAL A 149 -11.53 2.67 2.39
C VAL A 149 -10.72 3.76 3.05
N GLY A 150 -9.53 3.97 2.51
CA GLY A 150 -8.58 4.92 3.03
C GLY A 150 -8.73 6.31 2.41
N PRO A 151 -9.13 7.34 3.17
CA PRO A 151 -9.06 8.71 2.70
C PRO A 151 -7.61 9.23 2.77
N ILE A 152 -7.34 10.32 2.06
CA ILE A 152 -6.06 11.05 2.18
C ILE A 152 -5.94 11.69 3.58
N VAL A 153 -7.06 12.21 4.10
CA VAL A 153 -7.14 12.90 5.39
C VAL A 153 -8.06 12.14 6.32
N ARG A 154 -7.63 11.87 7.56
CA ARG A 154 -8.40 11.12 8.58
C ARG A 154 -9.56 11.92 9.19
N THR A 155 -9.62 13.23 8.97
CA THR A 155 -10.65 14.09 9.57
C THR A 155 -11.93 14.07 8.73
N PRO A 156 -13.13 13.99 9.36
CA PRO A 156 -14.40 14.05 8.65
C PRO A 156 -14.54 15.32 7.81
N HIS A 157 -15.30 15.23 6.72
CA HIS A 157 -15.67 16.38 5.91
C HIS A 157 -16.54 17.36 6.72
N THR A 158 -16.01 18.52 7.07
CA THR A 158 -16.80 19.64 7.61
C THR A 158 -17.26 20.53 6.46
N GLY A 159 -18.40 20.20 5.84
CA GLY A 159 -19.26 21.12 5.07
C GLY A 159 -18.71 21.81 3.81
N ASP A 160 -17.41 21.73 3.51
CA ASP A 160 -16.84 22.39 2.32
C ASP A 160 -17.13 21.60 1.04
N GLU A 161 -18.14 22.03 0.30
CA GLU A 161 -18.53 21.50 -1.01
C GLU A 161 -17.38 21.59 -2.04
N GLN A 162 -16.36 22.43 -1.83
CA GLN A 162 -15.21 22.52 -2.73
C GLN A 162 -14.21 21.36 -2.64
N ARG A 163 -14.36 20.44 -1.67
CA ARG A 163 -13.51 19.24 -1.53
C ARG A 163 -13.91 18.03 -2.39
N LEU A 164 -14.94 18.17 -3.25
CA LEU A 164 -15.54 17.14 -4.13
C LEU A 164 -14.57 16.39 -5.10
N ARG A 165 -13.25 16.59 -5.01
CA ARG A 165 -12.22 16.00 -5.86
C ARG A 165 -11.13 15.25 -5.10
N GLU A 166 -11.31 14.99 -3.81
CA GLU A 166 -10.40 14.09 -3.11
C GLU A 166 -10.64 12.63 -3.55
N THR A 167 -9.54 11.89 -3.66
CA THR A 167 -9.56 10.48 -4.04
C THR A 167 -9.53 9.63 -2.77
N ALA A 168 -10.13 8.45 -2.82
CA ALA A 168 -9.97 7.40 -1.82
C ALA A 168 -9.18 6.21 -2.41
N LEU A 169 -8.69 5.36 -1.52
CA LEU A 169 -8.15 4.05 -1.85
C LEU A 169 -9.04 2.99 -1.20
N MET A 170 -9.83 2.29 -2.00
CA MET A 170 -10.51 1.07 -1.56
C MET A 170 -9.53 -0.11 -1.61
N ILE A 171 -9.48 -0.87 -0.52
CA ILE A 171 -8.67 -2.06 -0.36
C ILE A 171 -9.60 -3.21 -0.03
N ILE A 172 -9.58 -4.24 -0.86
CA ILE A 172 -10.55 -5.33 -0.79
C ILE A 172 -9.77 -6.64 -0.75
N SER A 173 -9.80 -7.31 0.39
CA SER A 173 -9.27 -8.66 0.52
C SER A 173 -10.36 -9.66 0.16
N VAL A 174 -10.04 -10.59 -0.73
CA VAL A 174 -10.96 -11.62 -1.22
C VAL A 174 -10.37 -13.00 -0.99
N ASP A 175 -11.24 -14.00 -0.83
CA ASP A 175 -10.82 -15.38 -0.57
C ASP A 175 -10.35 -16.09 -1.84
N ASP A 176 -10.95 -15.74 -2.98
CA ASP A 176 -10.75 -16.39 -4.27
C ASP A 176 -10.14 -15.45 -5.34
N PRO A 177 -9.43 -15.99 -6.35
CA PRO A 177 -8.94 -15.19 -7.47
C PRO A 177 -10.09 -14.44 -8.18
N ILE A 178 -9.88 -13.17 -8.49
CA ILE A 178 -10.85 -12.37 -9.23
C ILE A 178 -10.74 -12.68 -10.73
N PRO A 179 -11.82 -13.09 -11.40
CA PRO A 179 -11.82 -13.34 -12.83
C PRO A 179 -11.45 -12.07 -13.64
N GLY A 180 -10.73 -12.25 -14.75
CA GLY A 180 -10.30 -11.11 -15.58
C GLY A 180 -11.45 -10.24 -16.10
N TRP A 181 -12.61 -10.82 -16.41
CA TRP A 181 -13.79 -10.05 -16.83
C TRP A 181 -14.30 -9.12 -15.72
N ALA A 182 -14.22 -9.54 -14.46
CA ALA A 182 -14.66 -8.75 -13.32
C ALA A 182 -13.68 -7.59 -13.07
N LEU A 183 -12.37 -7.83 -13.19
CA LEU A 183 -11.37 -6.77 -13.16
C LEU A 183 -11.59 -5.74 -14.28
N ASN A 184 -11.92 -6.21 -15.49
CA ASN A 184 -12.22 -5.34 -16.62
C ASN A 184 -13.51 -4.54 -16.42
N GLU A 185 -14.56 -5.12 -15.84
CA GLU A 185 -15.82 -4.42 -15.53
C GLU A 185 -15.59 -3.35 -14.44
N ILE A 186 -14.79 -3.66 -13.41
CA ILE A 186 -14.41 -2.70 -12.37
C ILE A 186 -13.59 -1.54 -12.97
N GLY A 187 -12.56 -1.84 -13.78
CA GLY A 187 -11.74 -0.82 -14.43
C GLY A 187 -12.46 -0.02 -15.50
N GLY A 188 -13.44 -0.62 -16.18
CA GLY A 188 -14.24 0.01 -17.23
C GLY A 188 -15.32 0.97 -16.72
N ALA A 189 -15.54 1.04 -15.40
CA ALA A 189 -16.57 1.88 -14.78
C ALA A 189 -16.30 3.39 -14.84
N GLY A 190 -15.21 3.84 -15.50
CA GLY A 190 -14.87 5.24 -15.79
C GLY A 190 -14.36 6.05 -14.59
N ASP A 191 -14.86 5.74 -13.39
CA ASP A 191 -14.53 6.46 -12.15
C ASP A 191 -13.37 5.81 -11.37
N ILE A 192 -13.01 4.55 -11.66
CA ILE A 192 -11.90 3.85 -11.01
C ILE A 192 -10.66 3.98 -11.90
N PHE A 193 -9.77 4.89 -11.54
CA PHE A 193 -8.60 5.25 -12.36
C PHE A 193 -7.32 4.51 -11.98
N GLY A 194 -7.36 3.62 -10.98
CA GLY A 194 -6.24 2.74 -10.65
C GLY A 194 -6.75 1.43 -10.09
N LEU A 195 -6.43 0.31 -10.74
CA LEU A 195 -6.80 -1.03 -10.32
C LEU A 195 -5.54 -1.88 -10.24
N THR A 196 -5.26 -2.46 -9.08
CA THR A 196 -4.10 -3.35 -8.88
C THR A 196 -4.52 -4.53 -8.03
N LEU A 197 -4.41 -5.73 -8.59
CA LEU A 197 -4.59 -6.98 -7.85
C LEU A 197 -3.21 -7.52 -7.45
N VAL A 198 -3.02 -7.74 -6.16
CA VAL A 198 -1.81 -8.34 -5.60
C VAL A 198 -2.17 -9.66 -4.93
N LYS A 199 -1.32 -10.68 -5.10
CA LYS A 199 -1.37 -11.92 -4.34
C LYS A 199 -0.18 -11.93 -3.37
N LEU A 200 -0.47 -12.07 -2.08
CA LEU A 200 0.50 -12.15 -0.99
C LEU A 200 0.56 -13.56 -0.41
#